data_AF-A0A926FG18-F1
#
_entry.id   AF-A0A926FG18-F1
#
_cell.length_a   1.000
_cell.length_b   1.000
_cell.length_c   1.000
_cell.angle_alpha   90.00
_cell.angle_beta   90.00
_cell.angle_gamma   90.00
#
_symmetry.space_group_name_H-M   'P 1'
#
loop_
_entity.id
_entity.type
_entity.pdbx_description
1 polymer ?
#
loop_
_entity_poly.entity_id
_entity_poly.type
_entity_poly.pdbx_seq_one_letter_code
_entity_poly.pdbx_strand_id
1 'polypeptide(L)'
;FRDKEKNGWPGDLKLVQKNTTEVLPKKMRSQVKDFFCHPRCIYCIDKLNRYVDISVGDNYTGENTYPMGSSCVIIRSDCGMKAYQSIKDTCVTYNTSIKKIVDSQEVLKRLENYRFTRFKFSKEKFQSVKLGLKFYYKLIKITFGNEFYGRQNVIKFFIKLDEIIKNAF
;
A
#
# COMPACT_ATOMS: atom_id res chain seq x y z
N PHE A 1 6.43 -6.54 -11.87
CA PHE A 1 5.88 -5.76 -10.72
C PHE A 1 6.12 -6.43 -9.37
N ARG A 2 5.92 -7.76 -9.23
CA ARG A 2 6.44 -8.53 -8.10
C ARG A 2 6.91 -9.90 -8.61
N ASP A 3 8.06 -10.36 -8.17
CA ASP A 3 8.62 -11.67 -8.46
C ASP A 3 8.80 -12.45 -7.17
N LYS A 4 8.20 -13.63 -7.13
CA LYS A 4 8.19 -14.53 -5.98
C LYS A 4 9.09 -15.74 -6.20
N GLU A 5 9.68 -15.90 -7.39
CA GLU A 5 10.48 -17.08 -7.78
C GLU A 5 11.67 -17.27 -6.84
N LYS A 6 12.40 -16.19 -6.51
CA LYS A 6 13.60 -16.26 -5.68
C LYS A 6 13.33 -16.25 -4.17
N ASN A 7 12.48 -15.32 -3.71
CA ASN A 7 12.33 -14.99 -2.29
C ASN A 7 10.90 -15.17 -1.76
N GLY A 8 10.01 -15.77 -2.55
CA GLY A 8 8.61 -15.96 -2.19
C GLY A 8 7.84 -14.65 -2.03
N TRP A 9 6.66 -14.72 -1.40
CA TRP A 9 5.86 -13.56 -1.05
C TRP A 9 6.55 -12.71 0.05
N PRO A 10 6.47 -11.35 0.01
CA PRO A 10 5.66 -10.51 -0.88
C PRO A 10 6.28 -10.22 -2.25
N GLY A 11 7.44 -10.81 -2.55
CA GLY A 11 8.13 -10.72 -3.83
C GLY A 11 8.98 -9.47 -4.02
N ASP A 12 10.06 -9.63 -4.76
CA ASP A 12 10.96 -8.56 -5.21
C ASP A 12 10.44 -7.87 -6.47
N LEU A 13 11.01 -6.74 -6.85
CA LEU A 13 10.60 -6.02 -8.05
C LEU A 13 11.38 -6.56 -9.27
N LYS A 14 10.72 -7.34 -10.12
CA LYS A 14 11.25 -7.75 -11.43
C LYS A 14 10.93 -6.69 -12.49
N LEU A 15 11.99 -6.14 -13.08
CA LEU A 15 11.99 -5.22 -14.22
C LEU A 15 12.40 -6.01 -15.45
N VAL A 16 11.51 -6.10 -16.43
CA VAL A 16 11.77 -6.77 -17.69
C VAL A 16 11.87 -5.71 -18.77
N GLN A 17 13.04 -5.59 -19.38
CA GLN A 17 13.33 -4.75 -20.55
C GLN A 17 13.54 -5.67 -21.76
N LYS A 18 13.64 -5.08 -22.96
CA LYS A 18 13.72 -5.83 -24.22
C LYS A 18 14.79 -6.94 -24.22
N ASN A 19 15.94 -6.69 -23.57
CA ASN A 19 17.07 -7.63 -23.55
C ASN A 19 17.57 -7.98 -22.14
N THR A 20 16.98 -7.40 -21.08
CA THR A 20 17.48 -7.57 -19.71
C THR A 20 16.34 -7.78 -18.74
N THR A 21 16.59 -8.61 -17.72
CA THR A 21 15.71 -8.75 -16.58
C THR A 21 16.51 -8.46 -15.32
N GLU A 22 16.04 -7.49 -14.54
CA GLU A 22 16.65 -7.11 -13.27
C GLU A 22 15.68 -7.38 -12.12
N VAL A 23 16.20 -7.92 -11.03
CA VAL A 23 15.44 -8.16 -9.80
C VAL A 23 15.96 -7.22 -8.73
N LEU A 24 15.12 -6.26 -8.35
CA LEU A 24 15.42 -5.25 -7.33
C LEU A 24 14.76 -5.62 -5.99
N PRO A 25 15.42 -5.36 -4.84
CA PRO A 25 14.86 -5.68 -3.54
C PRO A 25 13.50 -5.01 -3.30
N LYS A 26 12.57 -5.76 -2.68
CA LYS A 26 11.23 -5.25 -2.29
C LYS A 26 11.25 -3.93 -1.49
N LYS A 27 12.33 -3.67 -0.73
CA LYS A 27 12.51 -2.43 0.04
C LYS A 27 12.53 -1.19 -0.85
N MET A 28 13.14 -1.29 -2.04
CA MET A 28 13.25 -0.17 -2.99
C MET A 28 11.87 0.33 -3.44
N ARG A 29 10.94 -0.59 -3.68
CA ARG A 29 9.54 -0.25 -4.02
C ARG A 29 8.91 0.64 -2.95
N SER A 30 9.08 0.31 -1.68
CA SER A 30 8.51 1.08 -0.57
C SER A 30 9.14 2.46 -0.43
N GLN A 31 10.43 2.61 -0.77
CA GLN A 31 11.14 3.90 -0.72
C GLN A 31 10.64 4.89 -1.78
N VAL A 32 10.41 4.41 -3.00
CA VAL A 32 10.01 5.27 -4.12
C VAL A 32 8.50 5.51 -4.18
N LYS A 33 7.69 4.63 -3.58
CA LYS A 33 6.21 4.70 -3.63
C LYS A 33 5.67 6.07 -3.24
N ASP A 34 6.24 6.72 -2.23
CA ASP A 34 5.74 8.00 -1.73
C ASP A 34 5.96 9.16 -2.72
N PHE A 35 6.93 9.04 -3.64
CA PHE A 35 7.19 10.05 -4.67
C PHE A 35 6.28 9.86 -5.89
N PHE A 36 6.08 8.61 -6.29
CA PHE A 36 5.35 8.29 -7.52
C PHE A 36 3.87 7.94 -7.29
N CYS A 37 3.33 8.24 -6.10
CA CYS A 37 1.91 8.06 -5.85
C CYS A 37 1.10 9.28 -6.30
N HIS A 38 -0.08 9.04 -6.85
CA HIS A 38 -0.99 10.12 -7.22
C HIS A 38 -1.42 10.92 -5.97
N PRO A 39 -1.50 12.27 -6.00
CA PRO A 39 -1.90 13.08 -4.85
C PRO A 39 -3.20 12.63 -4.16
N ARG A 40 -4.18 12.15 -4.92
CA ARG A 40 -5.42 11.55 -4.36
C ARG A 40 -5.20 10.42 -3.34
N CYS A 41 -4.08 9.70 -3.42
CA CYS A 41 -3.76 8.60 -2.51
C CYS A 41 -3.55 9.05 -1.05
N ILE A 42 -3.14 10.30 -0.81
CA ILE A 42 -3.01 10.83 0.56
C ILE A 42 -4.35 11.23 1.18
N TYR A 43 -5.42 11.27 0.39
CA TYR A 43 -6.78 11.59 0.84
C TYR A 43 -7.68 10.35 0.92
N CYS A 44 -7.31 9.24 0.27
CA CYS A 44 -8.13 8.04 0.24
C CYS A 44 -8.25 7.40 1.63
N ILE A 45 -9.49 7.24 2.11
CA ILE A 45 -9.79 6.64 3.41
C ILE A 45 -10.20 5.16 3.29
N ASP A 46 -10.50 4.68 2.09
CA ASP A 46 -10.86 3.29 1.86
C ASP A 46 -9.61 2.45 1.55
N LYS A 47 -9.35 1.44 2.38
CA LYS A 47 -8.24 0.50 2.19
C LYS A 47 -8.72 -0.91 1.84
N LEU A 48 -10.00 -1.21 2.05
CA LEU A 48 -10.55 -2.56 1.93
C LEU A 48 -11.65 -2.67 0.87
N ASN A 49 -11.81 -1.64 0.02
CA ASN A 49 -12.87 -1.54 -0.98
C ASN A 49 -14.23 -1.83 -0.33
N ARG A 50 -14.66 -0.99 0.61
CA ARG A 50 -15.78 -1.33 1.51
C ARG A 50 -17.13 -1.48 0.80
N TYR A 51 -17.26 -0.95 -0.42
CA TYR A 51 -18.52 -0.89 -1.17
C TYR A 51 -18.62 -1.92 -2.30
N VAL A 52 -17.67 -2.84 -2.44
CA VAL A 52 -17.75 -3.91 -3.45
C VAL A 52 -18.35 -5.19 -2.85
N ASP A 53 -18.86 -6.05 -3.71
CA ASP A 53 -19.42 -7.36 -3.33
C ASP A 53 -18.36 -8.30 -2.72
N ILE A 54 -17.16 -8.32 -3.31
CA ILE A 54 -16.03 -9.12 -2.87
C ILE A 54 -14.74 -8.28 -2.90
N SER A 55 -14.05 -8.21 -1.77
CA SER A 55 -12.73 -7.60 -1.67
C SER A 55 -11.66 -8.67 -1.51
N VAL A 56 -10.63 -8.63 -2.35
CA VAL A 56 -9.50 -9.57 -2.33
C VAL A 56 -8.21 -8.79 -2.19
N GLY A 57 -7.33 -9.23 -1.28
CA GLY A 57 -6.02 -8.62 -1.09
C GLY A 57 -5.01 -9.58 -0.52
N ASP A 58 -3.73 -9.19 -0.58
CA ASP A 58 -2.61 -9.94 0.01
C ASP A 58 -2.88 -10.29 1.49
N ASN A 59 -2.60 -11.51 1.89
CA ASN A 59 -2.72 -11.94 3.29
C ASN A 59 -1.51 -11.51 4.13
N TYR A 60 -1.69 -10.48 4.95
CA TYR A 60 -0.70 -10.00 5.92
C TYR A 60 -0.97 -10.50 7.35
N THR A 61 -1.94 -11.41 7.56
CA THR A 61 -2.36 -11.84 8.92
C THR A 61 -1.36 -12.73 9.63
N GLY A 62 -0.44 -13.36 8.87
CA GLY A 62 0.49 -14.37 9.39
C GLY A 62 -0.12 -15.78 9.48
N GLU A 63 -1.41 -15.94 9.19
CA GLU A 63 -2.11 -17.23 9.19
C GLU A 63 -2.18 -17.81 7.78
N ASN A 64 -2.14 -19.15 7.65
CA ASN A 64 -2.26 -19.85 6.37
C ASN A 64 -1.36 -19.22 5.28
N THR A 65 -0.10 -18.99 5.66
CA THR A 65 0.92 -18.39 4.79
C THR A 65 1.57 -19.47 3.95
N TYR A 66 1.76 -19.17 2.67
CA TYR A 66 2.40 -20.06 1.70
C TYR A 66 3.56 -19.35 1.02
N PRO A 67 4.55 -20.08 0.46
CA PRO A 67 5.68 -19.46 -0.23
C PRO A 67 5.26 -18.50 -1.35
N MET A 68 4.19 -18.82 -2.08
CA MET A 68 3.64 -17.97 -3.14
C MET A 68 2.63 -16.93 -2.64
N GLY A 69 2.38 -16.91 -1.33
CA GLY A 69 1.39 -16.07 -0.67
C GLY A 69 -0.02 -16.66 -0.70
N SER A 70 -0.87 -16.14 0.16
CA SER A 70 -2.32 -16.36 0.15
C SER A 70 -3.03 -15.01 0.12
N SER A 71 -4.35 -15.04 -0.05
CA SER A 71 -5.18 -13.83 -0.09
C SER A 71 -6.19 -13.82 1.05
N CYS A 72 -6.45 -12.65 1.61
CA CYS A 72 -7.64 -12.41 2.41
C CYS A 72 -8.80 -12.07 1.47
N VAL A 73 -9.94 -12.70 1.70
CA VAL A 73 -11.18 -12.45 0.96
C VAL A 73 -12.26 -11.97 1.92
N ILE A 74 -12.95 -10.90 1.56
CA ILE A 74 -14.10 -10.39 2.32
C ILE A 74 -15.30 -10.34 1.39
N ILE A 75 -16.31 -11.16 1.67
CA ILE A 75 -17.59 -11.22 0.94
C ILE A 75 -18.60 -10.37 1.70
N ARG A 76 -19.32 -9.48 1.00
CA ARG A 76 -20.22 -8.48 1.62
C ARG A 76 -21.68 -8.64 1.25
N SER A 77 -21.95 -9.00 0.00
CA SER A 77 -23.29 -9.04 -0.55
C SER A 77 -23.69 -10.45 -0.98
N ASP A 78 -24.99 -10.65 -1.20
CA ASP A 78 -25.53 -11.90 -1.72
C ASP A 78 -24.98 -12.21 -3.12
N CYS A 79 -24.76 -11.18 -3.95
CA CYS A 79 -24.12 -11.33 -5.25
C CYS A 79 -22.70 -11.88 -5.09
N GLY A 80 -21.92 -11.29 -4.18
CA GLY A 80 -20.57 -11.76 -3.86
C GLY A 80 -20.56 -13.19 -3.31
N MET A 81 -21.53 -13.54 -2.47
CA MET A 81 -21.67 -14.90 -1.95
C MET A 81 -21.97 -15.89 -3.07
N LYS A 82 -22.93 -15.58 -3.96
CA LYS A 82 -23.25 -16.43 -5.13
C LYS A 82 -22.02 -16.65 -6.02
N ALA A 83 -21.27 -15.58 -6.31
CA ALA A 83 -20.04 -15.67 -7.09
C ALA A 83 -18.99 -16.55 -6.39
N TYR A 84 -18.77 -16.39 -5.08
CA TYR A 84 -17.86 -17.26 -4.33
C TYR A 84 -18.30 -18.73 -4.34
N GLN A 85 -19.59 -19.02 -4.12
CA GLN A 85 -20.09 -20.40 -4.13
C GLN A 85 -19.83 -21.09 -5.47
N SER A 86 -19.92 -20.37 -6.60
CA SER A 86 -19.67 -20.93 -7.94
C SER A 86 -18.24 -21.43 -8.17
N ILE A 87 -17.27 -20.99 -7.36
CA ILE A 87 -15.86 -21.38 -7.47
C ILE A 87 -15.33 -22.08 -6.21
N LYS A 88 -16.14 -22.23 -5.17
CA LYS A 88 -15.69 -22.61 -3.83
C LYS A 88 -14.90 -23.92 -3.83
N ASP A 89 -15.35 -24.90 -4.62
CA ASP A 89 -14.73 -26.24 -4.67
C ASP A 89 -13.37 -26.26 -5.37
N THR A 90 -13.02 -25.17 -6.07
CA THR A 90 -11.69 -24.99 -6.70
C THR A 90 -10.71 -24.26 -5.79
N CYS A 91 -11.15 -23.83 -4.60
CA CYS A 91 -10.39 -22.99 -3.70
C CYS A 91 -10.12 -23.70 -2.37
N VAL A 92 -8.89 -23.59 -1.87
CA VAL A 92 -8.58 -23.94 -0.48
C VAL A 92 -8.85 -22.71 0.39
N THR A 93 -9.84 -22.79 1.27
CA THR A 93 -10.27 -21.65 2.09
C THR A 93 -10.25 -21.94 3.58
N TYR A 94 -9.84 -20.95 4.36
CA TYR A 94 -9.84 -20.98 5.82
C TYR A 94 -10.60 -19.78 6.36
N ASN A 95 -11.39 -19.98 7.41
CA ASN A 95 -12.07 -18.87 8.08
C ASN A 95 -11.07 -18.04 8.89
N THR A 96 -11.20 -16.72 8.84
CA THR A 96 -10.48 -15.79 9.73
C THR A 96 -11.38 -14.63 10.12
N SER A 97 -11.04 -13.95 11.20
CA SER A 97 -11.82 -12.81 11.70
C SER A 97 -11.59 -11.55 10.87
N ILE A 98 -12.63 -10.74 10.66
CA ILE A 98 -12.49 -9.43 10.02
C ILE A 98 -11.50 -8.52 10.76
N LYS A 99 -11.44 -8.62 12.10
CA LYS A 99 -10.51 -7.83 12.93
C LYS A 99 -9.05 -8.11 12.55
N LYS A 100 -8.66 -9.39 12.43
CA LYS A 100 -7.29 -9.77 12.00
C LYS A 100 -6.94 -9.20 10.63
N ILE A 101 -7.88 -9.27 9.68
CA ILE A 101 -7.68 -8.68 8.35
C ILE A 101 -7.48 -7.17 8.47
N VAL A 102 -8.34 -6.46 9.22
CA VAL A 102 -8.25 -5.01 9.43
C VAL A 102 -6.94 -4.59 10.09
N ASP A 103 -6.51 -5.31 11.13
CA ASP A 103 -5.29 -5.01 11.87
C ASP A 103 -4.04 -5.25 11.01
N SER A 104 -3.96 -6.40 10.33
CA SER A 104 -2.83 -6.73 9.43
C SER A 104 -2.71 -5.78 8.25
N GLN A 105 -3.83 -5.22 7.79
CA GLN A 105 -3.87 -4.24 6.72
C GLN A 105 -3.69 -2.82 7.27
N GLU A 106 -3.43 -2.60 8.56
CA GLU A 106 -3.21 -1.26 9.15
C GLU A 106 -4.28 -0.22 8.71
N VAL A 107 -5.55 -0.62 8.67
CA VAL A 107 -6.63 0.23 8.14
C VAL A 107 -6.76 1.53 8.93
N LEU A 108 -6.53 1.49 10.25
CA LEU A 108 -6.61 2.67 11.12
C LEU A 108 -5.62 3.78 10.74
N LYS A 109 -4.52 3.46 10.03
CA LYS A 109 -3.61 4.49 9.48
C LYS A 109 -4.32 5.42 8.49
N ARG A 110 -5.47 5.03 7.93
CA ARG A 110 -6.31 5.88 7.06
C ARG A 110 -7.00 7.03 7.80
N LEU A 111 -7.04 7.03 9.13
CA LEU A 111 -7.49 8.19 9.90
C LEU A 111 -6.64 9.43 9.61
N GLU A 112 -5.34 9.25 9.34
CA GLU A 112 -4.48 10.35 8.90
C GLU A 112 -4.94 10.93 7.57
N ASN A 113 -5.24 10.07 6.59
CA ASN A 113 -5.77 10.49 5.29
C ASN A 113 -7.09 11.24 5.44
N TYR A 114 -7.97 10.79 6.35
CA TYR A 114 -9.21 11.51 6.68
C TYR A 114 -8.92 12.92 7.22
N ARG A 115 -7.96 13.08 8.13
CA ARG A 115 -7.58 14.42 8.61
C ARG A 115 -7.03 15.30 7.48
N PHE A 116 -6.27 14.74 6.54
CA PHE A 116 -5.80 15.46 5.36
C PHE A 116 -6.94 15.90 4.44
N THR A 117 -8.02 15.10 4.33
CA THR A 117 -9.20 15.51 3.53
C THR A 117 -9.91 16.70 4.18
N ARG A 118 -10.10 16.68 5.51
CA ARG A 118 -10.69 17.79 6.26
C ARG A 118 -9.90 19.09 6.08
N PHE A 119 -8.57 19.00 6.15
CA PHE A 119 -7.70 20.14 5.86
C PHE A 119 -7.89 20.66 4.43
N LYS A 120 -7.76 19.79 3.42
CA LYS A 120 -7.72 20.20 2.01
C LYS A 120 -9.08 20.68 1.50
N PHE A 121 -10.16 19.99 1.86
CA PHE A 121 -11.49 20.19 1.27
C PHE A 121 -12.45 20.94 2.20
N SER A 122 -12.35 20.74 3.52
CA SER A 122 -13.19 21.43 4.51
C SER A 122 -12.51 22.68 5.11
N LYS A 123 -11.26 22.97 4.71
CA LYS A 123 -10.45 24.11 5.19
C LYS A 123 -10.30 24.19 6.71
N GLU A 124 -10.34 23.04 7.38
CA GLU A 124 -10.11 22.95 8.81
C GLU A 124 -8.65 23.23 9.18
N LYS A 125 -8.42 23.77 10.38
CA LYS A 125 -7.07 23.92 10.91
C LYS A 125 -6.47 22.55 11.25
N PHE A 126 -5.15 22.42 11.10
CA PHE A 126 -4.47 21.22 11.56
C PHE A 126 -4.66 21.05 13.07
N GLN A 127 -4.95 19.81 13.48
CA GLN A 127 -5.02 19.44 14.90
C GLN A 127 -3.67 19.58 15.61
N SER A 128 -2.56 19.52 14.86
CA SER A 128 -1.21 19.76 15.38
C SER A 128 -0.23 20.20 14.28
N VAL A 129 0.82 20.91 14.68
CA VAL A 129 1.92 21.30 13.77
C VAL A 129 2.56 20.07 13.12
N LYS A 130 2.77 19.00 13.89
CA LYS A 130 3.32 17.72 13.40
C LYS A 130 2.50 17.15 12.23
N LEU A 131 1.17 17.21 12.33
CA LEU A 131 0.29 16.72 11.27
C LEU A 131 0.38 17.60 10.02
N GLY A 132 0.44 18.92 10.19
CA GLY A 132 0.63 19.87 9.09
C GLY A 132 1.94 19.66 8.35
N LEU A 133 3.05 19.55 9.08
CA LEU A 133 4.37 19.25 8.50
C LEU A 133 4.35 17.93 7.72
N LYS A 134 3.72 16.88 8.27
CA LYS A 134 3.61 15.59 7.60
C LYS A 134 2.77 15.66 6.31
N PHE A 135 1.70 16.45 6.31
CA PHE A 135 0.87 16.68 5.13
C PHE A 135 1.68 17.30 3.99
N TYR A 136 2.35 18.43 4.27
CA TYR A 136 3.15 19.13 3.27
C TYR A 136 4.36 18.31 2.83
N TYR A 137 5.02 17.60 3.74
CA TYR A 137 6.12 16.70 3.42
C TYR A 137 5.70 15.62 2.40
N LYS A 138 4.52 15.01 2.59
CA LYS A 138 3.97 14.04 1.61
C LYS A 138 3.68 14.69 0.26
N LEU A 139 3.08 15.88 0.24
CA LEU A 139 2.82 16.60 -1.01
C LEU A 139 4.11 16.95 -1.76
N ILE A 140 5.14 17.42 -1.04
CA ILE A 140 6.44 17.76 -1.63
C ILE A 140 7.09 16.54 -2.29
N LYS A 141 7.08 15.37 -1.63
CA LYS A 141 7.59 14.12 -2.24
C LYS A 141 6.87 13.79 -3.55
N ILE A 142 5.54 13.93 -3.58
CA ILE A 142 4.74 13.68 -4.78
C ILE A 142 5.08 14.69 -5.89
N THR A 143 5.19 15.97 -5.56
CA THR A 143 5.60 17.01 -6.52
C THR A 143 6.96 16.71 -7.13
N PHE A 144 7.95 16.32 -6.32
CA PHE A 144 9.26 15.93 -6.85
C PHE A 144 9.20 14.68 -7.72
N GLY A 145 8.35 13.71 -7.40
CA GLY A 145 8.13 12.55 -8.26
C GLY A 145 7.53 12.91 -9.62
N ASN A 146 6.61 13.88 -9.67
CA ASN A 146 6.05 14.37 -10.94
C ASN A 146 7.09 15.11 -11.80
N GLU A 147 8.04 15.80 -11.16
CA GLU A 147 9.17 16.48 -11.80
C GLU A 147 10.44 15.61 -11.85
N PHE A 148 10.31 14.27 -11.88
CA PHE A 148 11.42 13.33 -11.68
C PHE A 148 12.68 13.69 -12.47
N TYR A 149 12.55 13.98 -13.76
CA TYR A 149 13.69 14.26 -14.63
C TYR A 149 14.53 15.47 -14.18
N GLY A 150 13.90 16.50 -13.60
CA GLY A 150 14.59 17.68 -13.06
C GLY A 150 15.00 17.56 -11.59
N ARG A 151 14.56 16.52 -10.87
CA ARG A 151 14.66 16.42 -9.39
C ARG A 151 15.31 15.12 -8.90
N GLN A 152 15.95 14.34 -9.77
CA GLN A 152 16.53 13.03 -9.41
C GLN A 152 17.46 13.10 -8.19
N ASN A 153 18.36 14.09 -8.13
CA ASN A 153 19.31 14.26 -7.03
C ASN A 153 18.60 14.57 -5.70
N VAL A 154 17.52 15.36 -5.75
CA VAL A 154 16.71 15.67 -4.58
C VAL A 154 16.01 14.41 -4.08
N ILE A 155 15.39 13.63 -4.97
CA ILE A 155 14.74 12.37 -4.60
C ILE A 155 15.75 11.40 -3.98
N LYS A 156 16.94 11.25 -4.58
CA LYS A 156 18.04 10.43 -4.03
C LYS A 156 18.45 10.88 -2.63
N PHE A 157 18.55 12.19 -2.41
CA PHE A 157 18.83 12.75 -1.08
C PHE A 157 17.76 12.36 -0.05
N PHE A 158 16.48 12.53 -0.37
CA PHE A 158 15.39 12.15 0.54
C PHE A 158 15.37 10.65 0.83
N ILE A 159 15.64 9.79 -0.16
CA ILE A 159 15.73 8.34 0.07
C ILE A 159 16.86 8.02 1.05
N LYS A 160 18.04 8.62 0.88
CA LYS A 160 19.18 8.42 1.78
C LYS A 160 18.91 8.96 3.18
N LEU A 161 18.26 10.12 3.28
CA LEU A 161 17.85 10.70 4.56
C LEU A 161 16.85 9.79 5.29
N ASP A 162 15.85 9.26 4.60
CA ASP A 162 14.87 8.31 5.15
C ASP A 162 15.55 7.01 5.63
N GLU A 163 16.64 6.58 5.00
CA GLU A 163 17.44 5.43 5.45
C GLU A 163 18.23 5.73 6.73
N ILE A 164 18.88 6.91 6.81
CA ILE A 164 19.64 7.33 7.99
C ILE A 164 18.70 7.43 9.20
N ILE A 165 17.54 8.09 9.04
CA ILE A 165 16.57 8.26 10.13
C ILE A 165 16.08 6.90 10.65
N LYS A 166 15.82 5.93 9.77
CA LYS A 166 15.36 4.59 10.15
C LYS A 166 16.43 3.70 10.78
N ASN A 167 17.70 4.02 10.58
CA ASN A 167 18.81 3.26 11.18
C ASN A 167 19.27 3.89 12.51
N ALA A 168 18.91 5.16 12.76
CA ALA A 168 19.27 5.89 13.98
C ALA A 168 18.27 5.70 15.14
N PHE A 169 17.07 5.19 14.87
CA PHE A 169 15.97 4.98 15.82
C PHE A 169 15.26 3.66 15.52
#